data_AF-A0A1H5P0A9-F1
#
_entry.id   AF-A0A1H5P0A9-F1
#
_cell.length_a   1.000
_cell.length_b   1.000
_cell.length_c   1.000
_cell.angle_alpha   90.00
_cell.angle_beta   90.00
_cell.angle_gamma   90.00
#
_symmetry.space_group_name_H-M   'P 1'
#
loop_
_entity.id
_entity.type
_entity.pdbx_description
1 polymer ?
#
loop_
_entity_poly.entity_id
_entity_poly.type
_entity_poly.pdbx_seq_one_letter_code
_entity_poly.pdbx_strand_id
1 'polypeptide(L)' 'MLDSVVPIDAGKQTVTTEQKLGQEELADAIIRDCGDDPRAAVVAMLQINSALMVELHALAGMQFADAPEEESGLSRRLC' A
#
# COMPACT_ATOMS: atom_id res chain seq x y z
N MET A 1 17.71 43.94 19.92
CA MET A 1 18.95 43.19 20.16
C MET A 1 18.98 42.06 19.16
N LEU A 2 20.00 42.07 18.29
CA LEU A 2 20.30 40.98 17.37
C LEU A 2 21.14 39.97 18.14
N ASP A 3 20.80 38.68 18.07
CA ASP A 3 21.78 37.62 18.11
C ASP A 3 21.53 36.66 16.94
N SER A 4 22.49 36.70 16.03
CA SER A 4 22.77 35.77 14.92
C SER A 4 23.65 34.64 15.50
N VAL A 5 23.60 33.36 15.08
CA VAL A 5 24.37 32.68 13.99
C VAL A 5 24.00 31.15 14.06
N VAL A 6 23.30 30.46 13.11
CA VAL A 6 23.68 29.68 11.86
C VAL A 6 24.51 28.38 12.12
N PRO A 7 24.39 27.18 11.45
CA PRO A 7 23.88 26.81 10.09
C PRO A 7 22.99 25.53 9.92
N ILE A 8 22.66 25.27 8.64
CA ILE A 8 21.82 24.25 7.97
C ILE A 8 22.48 22.84 7.94
N ASP A 9 21.65 21.79 8.11
CA ASP A 9 21.53 20.58 7.26
C ASP A 9 21.42 19.25 8.04
N ALA A 10 20.18 18.75 8.16
CA ALA A 10 19.90 17.33 8.31
C ALA A 10 18.42 17.10 7.95
N GLY A 11 18.16 16.93 6.66
CA GLY A 11 16.93 16.34 6.15
C GLY A 11 15.68 17.14 6.45
N LYS A 12 15.32 18.04 5.53
CA LYS A 12 13.99 18.63 5.47
C LYS A 12 12.99 17.50 5.18
N GLN A 13 12.63 16.71 6.18
CA GLN A 13 11.39 15.94 6.16
C GLN A 13 10.30 17.00 6.12
N THR A 14 9.87 17.33 4.91
CA THR A 14 8.56 17.89 4.70
C THR A 14 7.61 16.83 5.20
N VAL A 15 7.26 16.92 6.49
CA VAL A 15 6.04 16.32 7.00
C VAL A 15 4.95 17.03 6.23
N THR A 16 4.61 16.48 5.06
CA THR A 16 3.37 16.83 4.38
C THR A 16 2.31 16.36 5.35
N THR A 17 1.75 17.30 6.09
CA THR A 17 0.50 17.09 6.81
C THR A 17 -0.46 16.54 5.78
N GLU A 18 -0.69 15.22 5.79
CA GLU A 18 -1.62 14.57 4.87
C GLU A 18 -2.99 15.19 5.12
N GLN A 19 -3.32 16.15 4.27
CA GLN A 19 -4.62 16.79 4.33
C GLN A 19 -5.61 15.75 3.83
N LYS A 20 -6.39 15.21 4.76
CA LYS A 20 -7.35 14.15 4.47
C LYS A 20 -8.46 14.75 3.61
N LEU A 21 -8.40 14.51 2.31
CA LEU A 21 -9.40 14.98 1.35
C LEU A 21 -10.76 14.35 1.61
N GLY A 22 -11.83 15.11 1.37
CA GLY A 22 -13.17 14.53 1.25
C GLY A 22 -13.26 13.58 0.05
N GLN A 23 -14.27 12.71 0.01
CA GLN A 23 -14.43 11.72 -1.07
C GLN A 23 -14.56 12.37 -2.45
N GLU A 24 -15.34 13.45 -2.56
CA GLU A 24 -15.50 14.21 -3.82
C GLU A 24 -14.20 14.91 -4.23
N GLU A 25 -13.54 15.60 -3.29
CA GLU A 25 -12.27 16.29 -3.55
C GLU A 25 -11.15 15.32 -3.97
N LEU A 26 -11.13 14.12 -3.39
CA LEU A 26 -10.21 13.05 -3.76
C LEU A 26 -10.50 12.55 -5.18
N ALA A 27 -11.78 12.33 -5.52
CA ALA A 27 -12.17 11.89 -6.86
C ALA A 27 -11.76 12.93 -7.92
N ASP A 28 -12.04 14.21 -7.65
CA ASP A 28 -11.66 15.32 -8.54
C ASP A 28 -10.13 15.44 -8.69
N ALA A 29 -9.38 15.24 -7.62
CA ALA A 29 -7.92 15.25 -7.68
C ALA A 29 -7.37 14.11 -8.55
N ILE A 30 -7.91 12.90 -8.40
CA ILE A 30 -7.49 11.72 -9.19
C ILE A 30 -7.84 11.92 -10.67
N ILE A 31 -9.05 12.42 -10.97
CA ILE A 31 -9.48 12.68 -12.35
C ILE A 31 -8.56 13.71 -13.00
N ARG A 32 -8.22 14.79 -12.28
CA ARG A 32 -7.31 15.83 -12.76
C ARG A 32 -5.91 15.30 -13.06
N ASP A 33 -5.37 14.48 -12.17
CA ASP A 33 -4.07 13.82 -12.39
C ASP A 33 -4.08 12.87 -13.59
N CYS A 34 -5.25 12.32 -13.93
CA CYS A 34 -5.45 11.46 -15.10
C CYS A 34 -5.87 12.25 -16.36
N GLY A 35 -5.52 13.54 -16.44
CA GLY A 35 -5.78 14.37 -17.63
C GLY A 35 -7.25 14.70 -17.83
N ASP A 36 -8.00 14.83 -16.74
CA ASP A 36 -9.45 15.08 -16.71
C ASP A 36 -10.29 13.98 -17.40
N ASP A 37 -9.76 12.76 -17.54
CA ASP A 37 -10.50 11.58 -18.04
C ASP A 37 -10.93 10.65 -16.89
N PRO A 38 -12.24 10.60 -16.56
CA PRO A 38 -12.75 9.73 -15.51
C PRO A 38 -12.54 8.24 -15.78
N ARG A 39 -12.51 7.81 -17.04
CA ARG A 39 -12.26 6.39 -17.37
C ARG A 39 -10.80 6.03 -17.12
N ALA A 40 -9.88 6.89 -17.52
CA ALA A 40 -8.45 6.70 -17.25
C ALA A 40 -8.18 6.63 -15.73
N ALA A 41 -8.80 7.52 -14.95
CA ALA A 41 -8.72 7.53 -13.50
C ALA A 41 -9.17 6.20 -12.86
N VAL A 42 -10.34 5.69 -13.26
CA VAL A 42 -10.84 4.40 -12.76
C VAL A 42 -9.91 3.25 -13.15
N VAL A 43 -9.41 3.23 -14.40
CA VAL A 43 -8.47 2.19 -14.85
C VAL A 43 -7.17 2.23 -14.03
N ALA A 44 -6.60 3.41 -13.81
CA ALA A 44 -5.38 3.57 -13.01
C ALA A 44 -5.59 3.08 -11.57
N MET A 45 -6.72 3.42 -10.93
CA MET A 45 -7.07 2.93 -9.60
C MET A 45 -7.21 1.41 -9.55
N LEU A 46 -7.88 0.81 -10.55
CA LEU A 46 -8.04 -0.64 -10.63
C LEU A 46 -6.69 -1.36 -10.82
N GLN A 47 -5.79 -0.78 -11.62
CA GLN A 47 -4.43 -1.30 -11.82
C GLN A 47 -3.64 -1.30 -10.51
N ILE A 48 -3.68 -0.20 -9.74
CA ILE A 48 -3.05 -0.11 -8.42
C ILE A 48 -3.60 -1.21 -7.50
N ASN A 49 -4.93 -1.34 -7.39
CA ASN A 49 -5.55 -2.38 -6.57
C ASN A 49 -5.14 -3.79 -7.02
N SER A 50 -5.07 -4.05 -8.32
CA SER A 50 -4.68 -5.36 -8.84
C SER A 50 -3.22 -5.71 -8.50
N ALA A 51 -2.30 -4.76 -8.62
CA ALA A 51 -0.90 -4.95 -8.27
C ALA A 51 -0.72 -5.23 -6.77
N LEU A 52 -1.40 -4.45 -5.93
CA LEU A 52 -1.40 -4.66 -4.47
C LEU A 52 -1.96 -6.04 -4.09
N MET A 53 -3.01 -6.52 -4.76
CA MET A 53 -3.56 -7.85 -4.51
C MET A 53 -2.58 -8.97 -4.88
N VAL A 54 -1.82 -8.80 -5.97
CA VAL A 54 -0.77 -9.76 -6.36
C VAL A 54 0.37 -9.78 -5.33
N GLU A 55 0.81 -8.61 -4.87
CA GLU A 55 1.85 -8.48 -3.85
C GLU A 55 1.40 -9.08 -2.51
N LEU A 56 0.15 -8.80 -2.08
CA LEU A 56 -0.42 -9.40 -0.89
C LEU A 56 -0.52 -10.92 -0.99
N HIS A 57 -0.89 -11.45 -2.15
CA HIS A 57 -0.91 -12.90 -2.37
C HIS A 57 0.50 -13.50 -2.28
N ALA A 58 1.52 -12.83 -2.84
CA ALA A 58 2.91 -13.28 -2.74
C ALA A 58 3.40 -13.30 -1.29
N LEU A 59 3.09 -12.27 -0.50
CA LEU A 59 3.44 -12.18 0.92
C LEU A 59 2.68 -13.18 1.78
N ALA A 60 1.39 -13.41 1.50
CA ALA A 60 0.59 -14.41 2.19
C ALA A 60 1.07 -15.83 1.87
N GLY A 61 1.46 -16.10 0.62
CA GLY A 61 2.03 -17.39 0.20
C GLY A 61 3.37 -17.73 0.87
N MET A 62 4.15 -16.73 1.30
CA MET A 62 5.38 -16.95 2.09
C MET A 62 5.10 -17.32 3.55
N GLN A 63 3.95 -16.93 4.12
CA GLN A 63 3.62 -17.19 5.53
C GLN A 63 3.12 -18.63 5.81
N PHE A 64 2.82 -19.42 4.77
CA PHE A 64 2.36 -20.82 4.93
C PHE A 64 3.46 -21.87 4.71
N ALA A 65 4.69 -21.47 4.36
CA ALA A 65 5.77 -22.42 4.09
C ALA A 65 6.46 -22.97 5.36
N ASP A 66 6.18 -22.41 6.54
CA ASP A 66 6.80 -22.79 7.82
C ASP A 66 5.78 -23.33 8.85
N ALA A 67 4.78 -24.10 8.39
CA ALA A 67 4.07 -25.02 9.28
C ALA A 67 4.58 -26.44 8.99
N PRO A 68 5.37 -27.09 9.88
CA PRO A 68 5.70 -28.48 9.69
C PRO A 68 4.39 -29.27 9.70
N GLU A 69 4.14 -30.02 8.63
CA GLU A 69 3.06 -31.00 8.59
C GLU A 69 3.31 -32.01 9.72
N GLU A 70 2.58 -31.86 10.82
CA GLU A 70 2.42 -32.96 11.78
C GLU A 70 1.65 -34.05 11.04
N GLU A 71 2.37 -35.04 10.52
CA GLU A 71 1.85 -36.36 10.15
C GLU A 71 1.20 -36.99 11.40
N SER A 72 -0.04 -36.61 11.71
CA SER A 72 -0.86 -37.34 12.68
C SER A 72 -1.48 -38.52 11.96
N GLY A 73 -0.69 -39.59 11.87
CA GLY A 73 -1.13 -40.88 11.38
C GLY A 73 -2.30 -41.41 12.22
N LEU A 74 -3.39 -41.79 11.56
CA LEU A 74 -4.37 -42.78 12.05
C LEU A 74 -5.34 -43.10 10.90
N SER A 75 -4.89 -43.86 9.90
CA SER A 75 -5.82 -44.59 9.02
C SER A 75 -5.18 -45.87 8.49
N ARG A 76 -4.91 -46.80 9.40
CA ARG A 76 -4.81 -48.23 9.09
C ARG A 76 -5.67 -48.98 10.07
N ARG A 77 -6.87 -49.35 9.63
CA ARG A 77 -7.61 -50.57 10.01
C ARG A 77 -8.95 -50.60 9.25
N LEU A 78 -8.88 -51.09 8.02
CA LEU A 78 -10.00 -51.74 7.35
C LEU A 78 -9.45 -53.05 6.75
N CYS A 79 -9.43 -54.08 7.60
CA CYS A 79 -9.51 -55.49 7.24
C CYS A 79 -10.43 -56.14 8.27
#